data_AF-A0A821K625-F1
#
_entry.id   AF-A0A821K625-F1
#
_cell.length_a   1.000
_cell.length_b   1.000
_cell.length_c   1.000
_cell.angle_alpha   90.00
_cell.angle_beta   90.00
_cell.angle_gamma   90.00
#
_symmetry.space_group_name_H-M   'P 1'
#
loop_
_entity.id
_entity.type
_entity.pdbx_description
1 polymer ?
#
loop_
_entity_poly.entity_id
_entity_poly.type
_entity_poly.pdbx_seq_one_letter_code
_entity_poly.pdbx_strand_id
1 'polypeptide(L)'
;MYLWKNDGTTSLLCAGTDMRIRNWNLTQPIRSYIVCRGPADDDALTARYQPKTIDGTEVTIEEYHRRKHPSSPPPSSTQLINTAAALPPSGPSTTTEIKTTKSSANIPPAHTDTVTSMQLVMSKERTPYLITVSCDAVVKIWK
;
A
#
# COMPACT_ATOMS: atom_id res chain seq x y z
N MET A 1 8.81 6.07 -16.57
CA MET A 1 7.97 7.21 -16.15
C MET A 1 7.07 7.60 -17.31
N TYR A 2 5.87 8.13 -17.06
CA TYR A 2 4.93 8.58 -18.09
C TYR A 2 4.24 9.87 -17.65
N LEU A 3 4.27 10.91 -18.50
CA LEU A 3 3.61 12.19 -18.25
C LEU A 3 2.22 12.19 -18.88
N TRP A 4 1.20 12.54 -18.09
CA TRP A 4 -0.16 12.71 -18.54
C TRP A 4 -0.62 14.14 -18.25
N LYS A 5 -1.23 14.77 -19.25
CA LYS A 5 -1.80 16.12 -19.12
C LYS A 5 -3.23 16.11 -19.62
N ASN A 6 -4.14 16.59 -18.78
CA ASN A 6 -5.53 16.87 -19.09
C ASN A 6 -5.84 18.34 -18.77
N ASP A 7 -7.01 18.81 -19.20
CA ASP A 7 -7.47 20.18 -18.98
C ASP A 7 -7.56 20.48 -17.47
N GLY A 8 -6.52 21.13 -16.94
CA GLY A 8 -6.43 21.56 -15.55
C GLY A 8 -5.65 20.64 -14.60
N THR A 9 -5.08 19.52 -15.05
CA THR A 9 -4.22 18.68 -14.20
C THR A 9 -3.09 18.03 -15.00
N THR A 10 -1.88 18.14 -14.47
CA THR A 10 -0.71 17.41 -14.97
C THR A 10 -0.30 16.37 -13.95
N SER A 11 -0.15 15.12 -14.39
CA SER A 11 0.22 14.00 -13.54
C SER A 11 1.38 13.21 -14.14
N LEU A 12 2.26 12.69 -13.28
CA LEU A 12 3.39 11.86 -13.66
C LEU A 12 3.23 10.46 -13.04
N LEU A 13 3.17 9.43 -13.87
CA LEU A 13 3.24 8.05 -13.42
C LEU A 13 4.70 7.59 -13.32
N CYS A 14 5.06 7.05 -12.16
CA CYS A 14 6.41 6.55 -11.88
C CYS A 14 6.35 5.15 -11.28
N ALA A 15 7.34 4.34 -11.61
CA ALA A 15 7.65 3.08 -10.95
C ALA A 15 9.16 2.84 -11.05
N GLY A 16 9.68 1.91 -10.25
CA GLY A 16 11.10 1.61 -10.23
C GLY A 16 11.44 0.47 -9.28
N THR A 17 12.56 0.62 -8.58
CA THR A 17 13.19 -0.41 -7.74
C THR A 17 12.42 -0.76 -6.48
N ASP A 18 11.54 0.13 -6.01
CA ASP A 18 10.69 -0.15 -4.86
C ASP A 18 9.37 -0.85 -5.22
N MET A 19 9.25 -1.28 -6.49
CA MET A 19 8.17 -2.15 -7.00
C MET A 19 6.76 -1.54 -6.89
N ARG A 20 6.67 -0.25 -6.59
CA ARG A 20 5.43 0.52 -6.50
C ARG A 20 5.18 1.29 -7.79
N ILE A 21 3.90 1.50 -8.09
CA ILE A 21 3.47 2.45 -9.13
C ILE A 21 2.82 3.63 -8.43
N ARG A 22 3.28 4.85 -8.73
CA ARG A 22 2.78 6.09 -8.14
C ARG A 22 2.23 7.02 -9.21
N ASN A 23 1.16 7.72 -8.85
CA ASN A 23 0.69 8.90 -9.56
C ASN A 23 1.13 10.13 -8.75
N TRP A 24 1.94 10.98 -9.37
CA TRP A 24 2.33 12.28 -8.86
C TRP A 24 1.46 13.34 -9.50
N ASN A 25 0.59 13.98 -8.75
CA ASN A 25 -0.18 15.11 -9.26
C ASN A 25 0.69 16.38 -9.17
N LEU A 26 1.20 16.85 -10.31
CA LEU A 26 2.12 17.98 -10.37
C LEU A 26 1.41 19.33 -10.17
N THR A 27 0.09 19.38 -10.35
CA THR A 27 -0.72 20.59 -10.10
C THR A 27 -1.13 20.71 -8.63
N GLN A 28 -1.39 19.58 -7.98
CA GLN A 28 -1.80 19.49 -6.57
C GLN A 28 -1.10 18.30 -5.91
N PRO A 29 0.15 18.48 -5.42
CA PRO A 29 0.97 17.39 -4.88
C PRO A 29 0.30 16.52 -3.82
N ILE A 30 -0.58 17.10 -3.01
CA ILE A 30 -1.34 16.38 -1.97
C ILE A 30 -2.34 15.35 -2.53
N ARG A 31 -2.70 15.46 -3.82
CA ARG A 31 -3.53 14.50 -4.54
C ARG A 31 -2.74 13.35 -5.17
N SER A 32 -1.42 13.30 -4.96
CA SER A 32 -0.61 12.15 -5.38
C SER A 32 -1.01 10.90 -4.59
N TYR A 33 -0.83 9.73 -5.18
CA TYR A 33 -1.20 8.45 -4.54
C TYR A 33 -0.43 7.26 -5.11
N ILE A 34 -0.38 6.19 -4.31
CA ILE A 34 0.12 4.88 -4.77
C ILE A 34 -0.99 4.20 -5.57
N VAL A 35 -0.72 3.94 -6.85
CA VAL A 35 -1.60 3.21 -7.77
C VAL A 35 -1.50 1.71 -7.51
N CYS A 36 -0.27 1.22 -7.37
CA CYS A 36 0.02 -0.18 -7.06
C CYS A 36 1.12 -0.24 -5.99
N ARG A 37 0.88 -1.06 -4.97
CA ARG A 37 1.76 -1.22 -3.81
C ARG A 37 2.88 -2.20 -4.13
N GLY A 38 3.95 -2.15 -3.35
CA GLY A 38 5.03 -3.12 -3.42
C GLY A 38 4.65 -4.42 -2.68
N PRO A 39 5.35 -5.52 -2.94
CA PRO A 39 5.04 -6.83 -2.36
C PRO A 39 5.30 -6.88 -0.84
N ALA A 40 6.17 -6.00 -0.33
CA ALA A 40 6.46 -5.87 1.10
C ALA A 40 5.51 -4.89 1.84
N ASP A 41 4.55 -4.27 1.14
CA ASP A 41 3.66 -3.29 1.74
C ASP A 41 2.51 -3.97 2.48
N ASP A 42 2.48 -3.83 3.81
CA ASP A 42 1.34 -4.23 4.64
C ASP A 42 0.10 -3.36 4.33
N ASP A 43 -1.10 -3.93 4.40
CA ASP A 43 -2.39 -3.26 4.23
C ASP A 43 -2.54 -2.01 5.12
N ALA A 44 -1.86 -1.96 6.26
CA ALA A 44 -1.86 -0.80 7.16
C ALA A 44 -1.03 0.41 6.67
N LEU A 45 -0.18 0.24 5.65
CA LEU A 45 0.69 1.30 5.13
C LEU A 45 -0.11 2.36 4.37
N THR A 46 -0.24 3.56 4.93
CA THR A 46 -0.87 4.69 4.23
C THR A 46 0.21 5.70 3.86
N ALA A 47 0.30 6.06 2.58
CA ALA A 47 1.17 7.13 2.12
C ALA A 47 0.39 8.46 2.09
N ARG A 48 1.02 9.53 2.58
CA ARG A 48 0.54 10.91 2.46
C ARG A 48 1.60 11.72 1.73
N TYR A 49 1.16 12.60 0.84
CA TYR A 49 2.06 13.43 0.05
C TYR A 49 1.95 14.88 0.49
N GLN A 50 3.08 15.50 0.81
CA GLN A 50 3.12 16.87 1.31
C GLN A 50 4.08 17.71 0.45
N PRO A 51 3.62 18.87 -0.07
CA PRO A 51 4.54 19.83 -0.67
C PRO A 51 5.39 20.46 0.43
N LYS A 52 6.67 20.69 0.15
CA LYS A 52 7.61 21.39 1.03
C LYS A 52 8.61 22.17 0.18
N THR A 53 9.09 23.30 0.69
CA THR A 53 10.22 24.02 0.08
C THR A 53 11.49 23.72 0.88
N ILE A 54 12.54 23.28 0.20
CA ILE A 54 13.87 23.04 0.77
C ILE A 54 14.88 23.81 -0.08
N ASP A 55 15.59 24.76 0.52
CA ASP A 55 16.60 25.59 -0.15
C ASP A 55 16.09 26.24 -1.46
N GLY A 56 14.85 26.74 -1.43
CA GLY A 56 14.19 27.36 -2.59
C GLY A 56 13.67 26.39 -3.64
N THR A 57 13.84 25.08 -3.46
CA THR A 57 13.32 24.03 -4.35
C THR A 57 12.02 23.48 -3.81
N GLU A 58 10.97 23.47 -4.64
CA GLU A 58 9.70 22.80 -4.32
C GLU A 58 9.86 21.29 -4.46
N VAL A 59 9.59 20.57 -3.37
CA VAL A 59 9.65 19.11 -3.31
C VAL A 59 8.32 18.55 -2.84
N THR A 60 8.01 17.33 -3.25
CA THR A 60 6.89 16.57 -2.69
C THR A 60 7.47 15.41 -1.89
N ILE A 61 7.12 15.35 -0.60
CA ILE A 61 7.58 14.31 0.31
C ILE A 61 6.47 13.26 0.45
N GLU A 62 6.85 11.99 0.30
CA GLU A 62 5.99 10.85 0.62
C GLU A 62 6.26 10.40 2.06
N GLU A 63 5.24 10.53 2.91
CA GLU A 63 5.29 10.15 4.31
C GLU A 63 4.43 8.91 4.56
N TYR A 64 5.06 7.88 5.14
CA TYR A 64 4.36 6.66 5.52
C TYR A 64 3.81 6.73 6.93
N HIS A 65 2.54 6.39 7.07
CA HIS A 65 1.88 6.22 8.34
C HIS A 65 1.42 4.77 8.45
N ARG A 66 1.91 4.05 9.46
CA ARG A 66 1.30 2.78 9.87
C ARG A 66 0.11 3.11 10.76
N ARG A 67 -1.07 2.60 10.42
CA ARG A 67 -2.17 2.59 11.39
C ARG A 67 -1.71 1.78 12.58
N LYS A 68 -1.60 2.39 13.76
CA LYS A 68 -1.45 1.63 15.00
C LYS A 68 -2.70 0.76 15.10
N HIS A 69 -2.52 -0.56 15.09
CA HIS A 69 -3.60 -1.46 15.52
C HIS A 69 -4.03 -0.98 16.91
N PRO A 70 -5.34 -0.85 17.22
CA PRO A 70 -5.75 -0.67 18.60
C PRO A 70 -5.24 -1.90 19.35
N SER A 71 -4.15 -1.75 20.08
CA SER A 71 -3.65 -2.78 20.97
C SER A 71 -4.74 -3.03 22.01
N SER A 72 -5.08 -4.30 22.20
CA SER A 72 -5.89 -4.80 23.31
C SER A 72 -5.55 -4.09 24.64
N PRO A 73 -6.51 -3.93 25.56
CA PRO A 73 -6.28 -3.24 26.81
C PRO A 73 -5.08 -3.85 27.57
N PRO A 74 -4.31 -3.03 28.31
CA PRO A 74 -3.15 -3.52 29.06
C PRO A 74 -3.58 -4.62 30.04
N PRO A 75 -2.74 -5.64 30.32
CA PRO A 75 -3.06 -6.62 31.34
C PRO A 75 -3.23 -5.89 32.67
N SER A 76 -4.46 -5.92 33.19
CA SER A 76 -4.81 -5.46 34.52
C SER A 76 -3.84 -6.09 35.52
N SER A 77 -3.07 -5.23 36.16
CA SER A 77 -2.20 -5.54 37.30
C SER A 77 -2.98 -6.39 38.31
N THR A 78 -2.70 -7.69 38.34
CA THR A 78 -3.32 -8.59 39.31
C THR A 78 -2.42 -8.63 40.54
N GLN A 79 -2.94 -8.12 41.65
CA GLN A 79 -2.30 -8.21 42.96
C GLN A 79 -2.16 -9.68 43.41
N LEU A 80 -1.07 -9.92 44.13
CA LEU A 80 -0.72 -11.16 44.83
C LEU A 80 -1.78 -11.55 45.87
N ILE A 81 -2.38 -12.74 45.75
CA ILE A 81 -2.88 -13.52 46.90
C ILE A 81 -2.71 -15.03 46.60
N ASN A 82 -1.95 -15.73 47.45
CA ASN A 82 -1.77 -17.19 47.48
C ASN A 82 -2.94 -17.89 48.20
N THR A 83 -3.47 -19.02 47.72
CA THR A 83 -3.65 -20.30 48.50
C THR A 83 -4.05 -21.47 47.57
N ALA A 84 -3.68 -22.70 47.95
CA ALA A 84 -3.66 -23.95 47.17
C ALA A 84 -4.97 -24.76 47.10
N ALA A 85 -5.16 -25.58 46.03
CA ALA A 85 -5.57 -27.01 46.06
C ALA A 85 -5.98 -27.59 44.67
N ALA A 86 -5.43 -28.78 44.35
CA ALA A 86 -5.93 -29.91 43.51
C ALA A 86 -6.17 -29.82 41.96
N LEU A 87 -5.64 -30.85 41.26
CA LEU A 87 -5.72 -31.26 39.82
C LEU A 87 -7.08 -31.97 39.47
N PRO A 88 -7.41 -32.44 38.21
CA PRO A 88 -6.60 -32.71 36.99
C PRO A 88 -7.29 -32.27 35.63
N PRO A 89 -6.82 -32.67 34.42
CA PRO A 89 -6.93 -31.90 33.16
C PRO A 89 -8.09 -32.30 32.23
N SER A 90 -8.55 -31.38 31.38
CA SER A 90 -9.49 -31.70 30.30
C SER A 90 -9.36 -30.79 29.06
N GLY A 91 -8.81 -31.36 27.99
CA GLY A 91 -9.32 -31.26 26.61
C GLY A 91 -9.13 -29.96 25.81
N PRO A 92 -8.96 -30.03 24.48
CA PRO A 92 -8.47 -28.92 23.66
C PRO A 92 -9.58 -27.91 23.34
N SER A 93 -9.31 -26.63 23.57
CA SER A 93 -10.13 -25.52 23.09
C SER A 93 -10.01 -25.39 21.58
N THR A 94 -11.09 -25.81 20.89
CA THR A 94 -11.37 -25.55 19.48
C THR A 94 -11.27 -24.05 19.21
N THR A 95 -10.17 -23.63 18.58
CA THR A 95 -10.05 -22.26 18.07
C THR A 95 -10.81 -22.20 16.75
N THR A 96 -12.06 -21.76 16.83
CA THR A 96 -12.83 -21.39 15.65
C THR A 96 -12.14 -20.17 15.03
N GLU A 97 -11.37 -20.42 13.98
CA GLU A 97 -10.73 -19.41 13.15
C GLU A 97 -11.84 -18.55 12.53
N ILE A 98 -12.12 -17.40 13.15
CA ILE A 98 -12.97 -16.37 12.56
C ILE A 98 -12.18 -15.82 11.37
N LYS A 99 -12.39 -16.43 10.21
CA LYS A 99 -11.99 -15.94 8.90
C LYS A 99 -12.72 -14.62 8.68
N THR A 100 -12.15 -13.55 9.24
CA THR A 100 -12.61 -12.19 9.00
C THR A 100 -12.26 -11.88 7.56
N THR A 101 -13.23 -12.09 6.69
CA THR A 101 -13.23 -11.68 5.29
C THR A 101 -13.15 -10.16 5.23
N LYS A 102 -11.94 -9.61 5.38
CA LYS A 102 -11.68 -8.23 5.01
C LYS A 102 -11.71 -8.16 3.50
N SER A 103 -12.68 -7.42 2.99
CA SER A 103 -12.82 -7.04 1.60
C SER A 103 -11.61 -6.23 1.13
N SER A 104 -10.53 -6.90 0.77
CA SER A 104 -9.45 -6.38 -0.06
C SER A 104 -9.98 -6.22 -1.49
N ALA A 105 -10.85 -5.24 -1.69
CA ALA A 105 -11.41 -4.98 -3.01
C ALA A 105 -10.30 -4.53 -3.97
N ASN A 106 -9.84 -5.47 -4.80
CA ASN A 106 -9.16 -5.28 -6.08
C ASN A 106 -7.96 -4.32 -6.10
N ILE A 107 -6.97 -4.48 -5.22
CA ILE A 107 -5.64 -3.94 -5.50
C ILE A 107 -4.95 -4.93 -6.46
N PRO A 108 -4.65 -4.54 -7.70
CA PRO A 108 -3.99 -5.44 -8.64
C PRO A 108 -2.61 -5.85 -8.11
N PRO A 109 -2.22 -7.13 -8.31
CA PRO A 109 -1.04 -7.69 -7.67
C PRO A 109 0.22 -6.89 -8.02
N ALA A 110 1.00 -6.58 -6.99
CA ALA A 110 2.26 -5.86 -7.05
C ALA A 110 3.25 -6.48 -8.04
N HIS A 111 4.15 -5.67 -8.59
CA HIS A 111 5.37 -6.19 -9.20
C HIS A 111 6.25 -6.83 -8.11
N THR A 112 6.96 -7.89 -8.47
CA THR A 112 7.88 -8.61 -7.55
C THR A 112 9.34 -8.24 -7.78
N ASP A 113 9.61 -7.45 -8.82
CA ASP A 113 10.93 -6.96 -9.18
C ASP A 113 10.85 -5.51 -9.70
N THR A 114 12.00 -4.90 -9.95
CA THR A 114 12.17 -3.54 -10.44
C THR A 114 11.39 -3.32 -11.73
N VAL A 115 10.50 -2.33 -11.73
CA VAL A 115 9.80 -1.91 -12.97
C VAL A 115 10.78 -1.11 -13.82
N THR A 116 11.10 -1.62 -15.00
CA THR A 116 12.10 -1.05 -15.92
C THR A 116 11.47 -0.14 -16.97
N SER A 117 10.23 -0.41 -17.37
CA SER A 117 9.53 0.35 -18.39
C SER A 117 8.03 0.42 -18.14
N MET A 118 7.42 1.50 -18.63
CA MET A 118 5.97 1.68 -18.60
C MET A 118 5.47 2.50 -19.78
N GLN A 119 4.27 2.21 -20.24
CA GLN A 119 3.61 2.92 -21.32
C GLN A 119 2.10 2.98 -21.09
N LEU A 120 1.48 4.12 -21.37
CA LEU A 120 0.03 4.24 -21.45
C LEU A 120 -0.40 4.09 -22.91
N VAL A 121 -1.35 3.21 -23.18
CA VAL A 121 -1.85 2.89 -24.52
C VAL A 121 -3.37 3.03 -24.53
N MET A 122 -3.92 3.67 -25.56
CA MET A 122 -5.37 3.72 -25.77
C MET A 122 -5.79 2.55 -26.65
N SER A 123 -6.78 1.78 -26.22
CA SER A 123 -7.38 0.76 -27.09
C SER A 123 -8.22 1.39 -28.21
N LYS A 124 -8.63 0.56 -29.17
CA LYS A 124 -9.58 0.95 -30.22
C LYS A 124 -10.90 1.48 -29.66
N GLU A 125 -11.29 1.01 -28.47
CA GLU A 125 -12.51 1.41 -27.75
C GLU A 125 -12.32 2.68 -26.91
N ARG A 126 -11.17 3.36 -27.02
CA ARG A 126 -10.77 4.51 -26.19
C ARG A 126 -10.67 4.20 -24.69
N THR A 127 -10.44 2.93 -24.35
CA THR A 127 -10.13 2.54 -22.98
C THR A 127 -8.62 2.67 -22.76
N PRO A 128 -8.15 3.43 -21.76
CA PRO A 128 -6.73 3.51 -21.44
C PRO A 128 -6.24 2.22 -20.79
N TYR A 129 -5.04 1.81 -21.16
CA TYR A 129 -4.32 0.69 -20.58
C TYR A 129 -2.94 1.16 -20.15
N LEU A 130 -2.57 0.88 -18.91
CA LEU A 130 -1.16 0.98 -18.51
C LEU A 130 -0.50 -0.36 -18.81
N ILE A 131 0.70 -0.34 -19.36
CA ILE A 131 1.56 -1.50 -19.54
C ILE A 131 2.83 -1.22 -18.72
N THR A 132 3.23 -2.18 -17.90
CA THR A 132 4.49 -2.11 -17.15
C THR A 132 5.29 -3.39 -17.33
N VAL A 133 6.62 -3.25 -17.38
CA VAL A 133 7.58 -4.34 -17.57
C VAL A 133 8.58 -4.31 -16.42
N SER A 134 8.92 -5.48 -15.87
CA SER A 134 9.87 -5.64 -14.77
C SER A 134 11.10 -6.51 -15.14
N CYS A 135 12.15 -6.47 -14.33
CA CYS A 135 13.40 -7.20 -14.52
C CYS A 135 13.24 -8.74 -14.51
N ASP A 136 12.23 -9.26 -13.82
CA ASP A 136 11.86 -10.69 -13.76
C ASP A 136 11.12 -11.17 -15.01
N ALA A 137 11.17 -10.40 -16.11
CA ALA A 137 10.48 -10.65 -17.37
C ALA A 137 8.95 -10.69 -17.28
N VAL A 138 8.36 -10.13 -16.22
CA VAL A 138 6.90 -10.01 -16.09
C VAL A 138 6.40 -8.74 -16.80
N VAL A 139 5.33 -8.91 -17.58
CA VAL A 139 4.57 -7.80 -18.19
C VAL A 139 3.19 -7.74 -17.54
N LYS A 140 2.79 -6.58 -17.04
CA LYS A 140 1.46 -6.36 -16.46
C LYS A 140 0.69 -5.31 -17.25
N ILE A 141 -0.59 -5.63 -17.49
CA ILE A 141 -1.53 -4.76 -18.19
C ILE A 141 -2.62 -4.36 -17.20
N TRP A 142 -2.76 -3.06 -16.96
CA TRP A 142 -3.70 -2.46 -16.01
C TRP A 142 -4.82 -1.76 -16.79
N LYS A 143 -6.05 -1.95 -16.34
CA LYS A 143 -7.29 -1.36 -16.89
C LYS A 143 -7.78 -0.24 -16.00
#